data_AF-A0AAJ4ZID3-F1
#
_entry.id   AF-A0AAJ4ZID3-F1
#
_cell.length_a   1.000
_cell.length_b   1.000
_cell.length_c   1.000
_cell.angle_alpha   90.00
_cell.angle_beta   90.00
_cell.angle_gamma   90.00
#
_symmetry.space_group_name_H-M   'P 1'
#
loop_
_entity.id
_entity.type
_entity.pdbx_description
1 polymer ?
#
loop_
_entity_poly.entity_id
_entity_poly.type
_entity_poly.pdbx_seq_one_letter_code
_entity_poly.pdbx_strand_id
1 'polypeptide(L)'
;MVASELNLQHWPIERLIDYARNPRKNDHAVDRMAAAIVEFGFRIPVVARSTGEVVDGHLRLKAARKLGLKTVPVVLADELSDVQIKAFRLIANRSVSWAEWDEELLSLELAELSEAGYDLALTGFDDAEIERLLADIEEEPVAEDEAAVSGESSDADEDDITPPTVAVTRPGDLWLLGEHRLICADSRDAAAVVRLLEGDRAHLLFTSPPYANQRDYTTGGISDWDALMQSVFGAAQTAMREDGQMLVNLGLVHRDNEWQPYWDGWIEWMRTQGFRRFGWYVWDQAVTVPGDWAGRLAPRHEFVFHFNRRSRKPNKIVPCKWAGHETHLRADGSSTAMRSKDGKVGAWNHAGQPTQAFRIPDSVVEVTRQRGRIGEGIDHPAVFPVGLPKFFIEAYTDAGEIVFEPFAGSGTTLLAGQLTGRPVRAIELAPQYVDVALRRWLQHHPGTAPVLEGSGRTFAEVAAERLGETAEVTA
;
A
#
# COMPACT_ATOMS: atom_id res chain seq x y z
N MET A 1 -39.08 0.10 -16.97
CA MET A 1 -39.82 -0.20 -15.72
C MET A 1 -39.06 0.49 -14.60
N VAL A 2 -39.72 1.32 -13.80
CA VAL A 2 -39.09 1.89 -12.60
C VAL A 2 -38.93 0.73 -11.62
N ALA A 3 -37.70 0.41 -11.22
CA ALA A 3 -37.47 -0.60 -10.19
C ALA A 3 -38.21 -0.17 -8.92
N SER A 4 -39.08 -1.03 -8.38
CA SER A 4 -39.74 -0.76 -7.11
C SER A 4 -38.68 -0.66 -6.02
N GLU A 5 -38.75 0.38 -5.19
CA GLU A 5 -37.86 0.51 -4.03
C GLU A 5 -38.02 -0.70 -3.10
N LEU A 6 -36.91 -1.39 -2.81
CA LEU A 6 -36.89 -2.50 -1.88
C LEU A 6 -36.92 -1.96 -0.44
N ASN A 7 -37.96 -2.33 0.32
CA ASN A 7 -38.09 -1.92 1.71
C ASN A 7 -37.63 -3.04 2.65
N LEU A 8 -36.64 -2.74 3.50
CA LEU A 8 -36.09 -3.65 4.49
C LEU A 8 -36.93 -3.64 5.78
N GLN A 9 -37.43 -4.80 6.18
CA GLN A 9 -38.20 -5.00 7.41
C GLN A 9 -37.46 -5.95 8.37
N HIS A 10 -37.82 -5.96 9.65
CA HIS A 10 -37.35 -6.95 10.62
C HIS A 10 -38.52 -7.76 11.13
N TRP A 11 -38.49 -9.07 10.92
CA TRP A 11 -39.61 -9.97 11.24
C TRP A 11 -39.22 -10.99 12.30
N PRO A 12 -40.15 -11.40 13.18
CA PRO A 12 -39.98 -12.57 14.04
C PRO A 12 -39.67 -13.81 13.20
N ILE A 13 -38.66 -14.57 13.61
CA ILE A 13 -38.16 -15.72 12.82
C ILE A 13 -39.22 -16.82 12.67
N GLU A 14 -40.13 -16.92 13.65
CA GLU A 14 -41.23 -17.89 13.70
C GLU A 14 -42.31 -17.60 12.65
N ARG A 15 -42.35 -16.37 12.11
CA ARG A 15 -43.26 -16.00 11.03
C ARG A 15 -42.84 -16.59 9.68
N LEU A 16 -41.56 -16.96 9.52
CA LEU A 16 -41.02 -17.43 8.25
C LEU A 16 -41.24 -18.93 8.06
N ILE A 17 -41.88 -19.28 6.96
CA ILE A 17 -42.29 -20.63 6.58
C ILE A 17 -41.38 -21.10 5.44
N ASP A 18 -40.70 -22.23 5.64
CA ASP A 18 -39.82 -22.80 4.62
C ASP A 18 -40.60 -23.25 3.39
N TYR A 19 -40.00 -23.04 2.21
CA TYR A 19 -40.59 -23.52 0.97
C TYR A 19 -40.39 -25.03 0.86
N ALA A 20 -41.50 -25.78 0.95
CA ALA A 20 -41.49 -27.24 1.01
C ALA A 20 -40.85 -27.92 -0.22
N ARG A 21 -40.79 -27.25 -1.38
CA ARG A 21 -40.19 -27.79 -2.62
C ARG A 21 -38.87 -27.12 -2.97
N ASN A 22 -38.11 -26.67 -1.96
CA ASN A 22 -36.78 -26.12 -2.20
C ASN A 22 -35.85 -27.21 -2.76
N PRO A 23 -35.32 -27.06 -3.99
CA PRO A 23 -34.45 -28.08 -4.59
C PRO A 23 -33.04 -28.13 -3.99
N ARG A 24 -32.64 -27.15 -3.16
CA ARG A 24 -31.30 -27.10 -2.55
C ARG A 24 -31.23 -27.86 -1.23
N LYS A 25 -30.23 -28.74 -1.10
CA LYS A 25 -29.83 -29.36 0.17
C LYS A 25 -28.61 -28.63 0.71
N ASN A 26 -28.74 -28.01 1.86
CA ASN A 26 -27.72 -27.13 2.44
C ASN A 26 -27.54 -27.30 3.96
N ASP A 27 -28.06 -28.38 4.53
CA ASP A 27 -27.98 -28.64 5.98
C ASP A 27 -26.52 -28.74 6.46
N HIS A 28 -25.62 -29.28 5.62
CA HIS A 28 -24.18 -29.35 5.91
C HIS A 28 -23.51 -27.97 6.04
N ALA A 29 -24.09 -26.91 5.45
CA ALA A 29 -23.49 -25.57 5.42
C ALA A 29 -24.05 -24.63 6.51
N VAL A 30 -24.97 -25.11 7.36
CA VAL A 30 -25.64 -24.28 8.38
C VAL A 30 -24.64 -23.70 9.37
N ASP A 31 -23.62 -24.48 9.74
CA ASP A 31 -22.62 -24.10 10.75
C ASP A 31 -21.70 -23.01 10.23
N ARG A 32 -21.23 -23.16 8.99
CA ARG A 32 -20.46 -22.15 8.25
C ARG A 32 -21.25 -20.84 8.13
N MET A 33 -22.53 -20.92 7.75
CA MET A 33 -23.38 -19.72 7.65
C MET A 33 -23.66 -19.08 9.02
N ALA A 34 -23.78 -19.87 10.08
CA ALA A 34 -23.96 -19.34 11.43
C ALA A 34 -22.72 -18.57 11.91
N ALA A 35 -21.51 -19.09 11.64
CA ALA A 35 -20.27 -18.38 11.93
C ALA A 35 -20.18 -17.05 11.18
N ALA A 36 -20.51 -17.04 9.88
CA ALA A 36 -20.56 -15.82 9.08
C ALA A 36 -21.56 -14.78 9.61
N ILE A 37 -22.74 -15.21 10.10
CA ILE A 37 -23.72 -14.28 10.69
C ILE A 37 -23.23 -13.71 12.03
N VAL A 38 -22.48 -14.48 12.83
CA VAL A 38 -21.89 -13.99 14.09
C VAL A 38 -20.84 -12.92 13.80
N GLU A 39 -19.98 -13.16 12.81
CA GLU A 39 -18.89 -12.26 12.46
C GLU A 39 -19.38 -10.98 11.76
N PHE A 40 -20.11 -11.14 10.67
CA PHE A 40 -20.48 -10.01 9.81
C PHE A 40 -21.83 -9.40 10.17
N GLY A 41 -22.65 -10.09 10.96
CA GLY A 41 -24.07 -9.80 11.10
C GLY A 41 -24.89 -10.32 9.92
N PHE A 42 -26.22 -10.23 10.03
CA PHE A 42 -27.15 -10.70 8.99
C PHE A 42 -27.23 -9.68 7.83
N ARG A 43 -26.20 -9.62 6.98
CA ARG A 43 -26.04 -8.56 5.96
C ARG A 43 -26.95 -8.69 4.75
N ILE A 44 -27.28 -9.91 4.34
CA ILE A 44 -28.16 -10.14 3.19
C ILE A 44 -29.53 -10.57 3.73
N PRO A 45 -30.63 -9.83 3.47
CA PRO A 45 -31.95 -10.12 4.01
C PRO A 45 -32.59 -11.39 3.43
N VAL A 46 -33.49 -12.01 4.18
CA VAL A 46 -34.37 -13.07 3.67
C VAL A 46 -35.36 -12.44 2.69
N VAL A 47 -35.56 -13.05 1.52
CA VAL A 47 -36.65 -12.64 0.62
C VAL A 47 -37.84 -13.52 0.93
N ALA A 48 -39.01 -12.92 1.22
CA ALA A 48 -40.21 -13.66 1.58
C ALA A 48 -41.46 -13.04 0.97
N ARG A 49 -42.57 -13.80 0.95
CA ARG A 49 -43.91 -13.25 0.72
C ARG A 49 -44.49 -12.70 2.02
N SER A 50 -45.45 -11.79 1.92
CA SER A 50 -46.23 -11.26 3.06
C SER A 50 -46.84 -12.36 3.94
N THR A 51 -47.14 -13.51 3.32
CA THR A 51 -47.64 -14.76 3.94
C THR A 51 -46.63 -15.46 4.85
N GLY A 52 -45.36 -15.06 4.84
CA GLY A 52 -44.27 -15.71 5.57
C GLY A 52 -43.51 -16.75 4.75
N GLU A 53 -43.99 -17.12 3.56
CA GLU A 53 -43.30 -18.10 2.72
C GLU A 53 -41.94 -17.56 2.23
N VAL A 54 -40.86 -18.28 2.55
CA VAL A 54 -39.50 -17.90 2.17
C VAL A 54 -39.29 -18.13 0.67
N VAL A 55 -38.85 -17.08 -0.01
CA VAL A 55 -38.50 -17.07 -1.43
C VAL A 55 -37.02 -17.36 -1.60
N ASP A 56 -36.14 -16.64 -0.88
CA ASP A 56 -34.69 -16.85 -0.86
C ASP A 56 -34.12 -16.63 0.56
N GLY A 57 -32.98 -17.27 0.85
CA GLY A 57 -32.31 -17.15 2.14
C GLY A 57 -32.55 -18.30 3.11
N HIS A 58 -33.01 -19.47 2.64
CA HIS A 58 -33.27 -20.64 3.50
C HIS A 58 -32.05 -21.08 4.34
N LEU A 59 -30.83 -21.00 3.81
CA LEU A 59 -29.61 -21.32 4.57
C LEU A 59 -29.38 -20.31 5.71
N ARG A 60 -29.52 -19.00 5.41
CA ARG A 60 -29.42 -17.91 6.38
C ARG A 60 -30.48 -18.03 7.47
N LEU A 61 -31.71 -18.44 7.11
CA LEU A 61 -32.79 -18.67 8.06
C LEU A 61 -32.49 -19.85 8.99
N LYS A 62 -31.98 -20.98 8.46
CA LYS A 62 -31.56 -22.13 9.29
C LYS A 62 -30.45 -21.74 10.26
N ALA A 63 -29.45 -20.99 9.80
CA ALA A 63 -28.36 -20.48 10.62
C ALA A 63 -28.87 -19.54 11.72
N ALA A 64 -29.76 -18.59 11.40
CA ALA A 64 -30.37 -17.71 12.39
C ALA A 64 -31.20 -18.45 13.44
N ARG A 65 -31.92 -19.52 13.05
CA ARG A 65 -32.63 -20.39 14.00
C ARG A 65 -31.64 -21.11 14.91
N LYS A 66 -30.53 -21.62 14.37
CA LYS A 66 -29.46 -22.26 15.16
C LYS A 66 -28.85 -21.29 16.17
N LEU A 67 -28.63 -20.04 15.78
CA LEU A 67 -28.12 -18.96 16.64
C LEU A 67 -29.14 -18.43 17.65
N GLY A 68 -30.40 -18.87 17.59
CA GLY A 68 -31.46 -18.42 18.50
C GLY A 68 -31.91 -16.97 18.28
N LEU A 69 -31.67 -16.40 17.08
CA LEU A 69 -32.09 -15.05 16.74
C LEU A 69 -33.63 -14.94 16.79
N LYS A 70 -34.14 -13.87 17.40
CA LYS A 70 -35.58 -13.62 17.53
C LYS A 70 -36.17 -12.97 16.29
N THR A 71 -35.38 -12.15 15.60
CA THR A 71 -35.80 -11.45 14.39
C THR A 71 -34.73 -11.52 13.32
N VAL A 72 -35.14 -11.48 12.06
CA VAL A 72 -34.24 -11.42 10.89
C VAL A 72 -34.68 -10.31 9.94
N PRO A 73 -33.74 -9.71 9.18
CA PRO A 73 -34.07 -8.76 8.13
C PRO A 73 -34.76 -9.46 6.95
N VAL A 74 -35.85 -8.87 6.46
CA VAL A 74 -36.72 -9.42 5.42
C VAL A 74 -37.03 -8.36 4.37
N VAL A 75 -36.98 -8.76 3.10
CA VAL A 75 -37.50 -7.98 1.97
C VAL A 75 -38.67 -8.75 1.37
N LEU A 76 -39.77 -8.04 1.09
CA LEU A 76 -40.96 -8.61 0.51
C LEU A 76 -40.86 -8.70 -1.02
N ALA A 77 -41.41 -9.76 -1.58
CA ALA A 77 -41.48 -10.01 -3.02
C ALA A 77 -42.93 -10.23 -3.51
N ASP A 78 -43.89 -9.57 -2.87
CA ASP A 78 -45.33 -9.71 -3.15
C ASP A 78 -45.72 -9.13 -4.52
N GLU A 79 -44.91 -8.24 -5.07
CA GLU A 79 -45.06 -7.70 -6.43
C GLU A 79 -44.79 -8.75 -7.52
N LEU A 80 -44.11 -9.85 -7.19
CA LEU A 80 -43.83 -10.93 -8.13
C LEU A 80 -44.97 -11.95 -8.16
N SER A 81 -45.42 -12.27 -9.38
CA SER A 81 -46.36 -13.35 -9.63
C SER A 81 -45.79 -14.71 -9.19
N ASP A 82 -46.64 -15.71 -8.97
CA ASP A 82 -46.20 -17.05 -8.55
C ASP A 82 -45.21 -17.70 -9.53
N VAL A 83 -45.35 -17.43 -10.83
CA VAL A 83 -44.42 -17.91 -11.85
C VAL A 83 -43.08 -17.18 -11.72
N GLN A 84 -43.10 -15.87 -11.51
CA GLN A 84 -41.89 -15.08 -11.29
C GLN A 84 -41.18 -15.47 -10.00
N ILE A 85 -41.89 -15.79 -8.92
CA ILE A 85 -41.28 -16.31 -7.68
C ILE A 85 -40.60 -17.65 -7.90
N LYS A 86 -41.23 -18.56 -8.66
CA LYS A 86 -40.59 -19.84 -9.01
C LYS A 86 -39.34 -19.62 -9.86
N ALA A 87 -39.40 -18.74 -10.86
CA ALA A 87 -38.25 -18.39 -11.69
C ALA A 87 -37.15 -17.70 -10.85
N PHE A 88 -37.52 -16.80 -9.95
CA PHE A 88 -36.60 -16.08 -9.08
C PHE A 88 -35.87 -17.01 -8.12
N ARG A 89 -36.59 -17.98 -7.53
CA ARG A 89 -35.97 -19.05 -6.73
C ARG A 89 -34.90 -19.82 -7.50
N LEU A 90 -35.10 -20.05 -8.80
CA LEU A 90 -34.09 -20.72 -9.63
C LEU A 90 -32.93 -19.79 -9.94
N ILE A 91 -33.22 -18.56 -10.39
CA ILE A 91 -32.18 -17.62 -10.83
C ILE A 91 -31.30 -17.16 -9.67
N ALA A 92 -31.85 -16.83 -8.49
CA ALA A 92 -31.06 -16.38 -7.33
C ALA A 92 -30.07 -17.43 -6.85
N ASN A 93 -30.39 -18.71 -7.08
CA ASN A 93 -29.51 -19.82 -6.73
C ASN A 93 -28.53 -20.17 -7.84
N ARG A 94 -28.95 -20.04 -9.10
CA ARG A 94 -28.15 -20.36 -10.28
C ARG A 94 -27.18 -19.24 -10.62
N SER A 95 -27.51 -17.98 -10.33
CA SER A 95 -26.69 -16.82 -10.64
C SER A 95 -25.40 -16.76 -9.85
N VAL A 96 -25.40 -17.29 -8.62
CA VAL A 96 -24.19 -17.42 -7.80
C VAL A 96 -23.15 -18.33 -8.47
N SER A 97 -23.57 -19.26 -9.34
CA SER A 97 -22.68 -20.16 -10.07
C SER A 97 -22.39 -19.70 -11.51
N TRP A 98 -22.68 -18.45 -11.87
CA TRP A 98 -22.41 -17.93 -13.21
C TRP A 98 -21.05 -17.26 -13.33
N ALA A 99 -20.54 -16.75 -12.21
CA ALA A 99 -19.19 -16.25 -12.13
C ALA A 99 -18.25 -17.44 -11.86
N GLU A 100 -17.13 -17.44 -12.57
CA GLU A 100 -15.97 -18.26 -12.25
C GLU A 100 -15.05 -17.43 -11.37
N TRP A 101 -14.32 -18.11 -10.48
CA TRP A 101 -13.26 -17.44 -9.74
C TRP A 101 -12.10 -17.20 -10.70
N ASP A 102 -11.58 -15.98 -10.68
CA ASP A 102 -10.21 -15.75 -11.09
C ASP A 102 -9.35 -16.30 -9.96
N GLU A 103 -8.80 -17.51 -10.15
CA GLU A 103 -8.10 -18.24 -9.09
C GLU A 103 -6.88 -17.46 -8.60
N GLU A 104 -6.21 -16.70 -9.48
CA GLU A 104 -5.07 -15.86 -9.10
C GLU A 104 -5.50 -14.71 -8.17
N LEU A 105 -6.54 -13.96 -8.55
CA LEU A 105 -7.06 -12.88 -7.71
C LEU A 105 -7.69 -13.40 -6.41
N LEU A 106 -8.36 -14.55 -6.47
CA LEU A 106 -8.95 -15.19 -5.31
C LEU A 106 -7.88 -15.61 -4.30
N SER A 107 -6.81 -16.25 -4.77
CA SER A 107 -5.69 -16.66 -3.92
C SER A 107 -5.01 -15.45 -3.28
N LEU A 108 -4.88 -14.33 -4.02
CA LEU A 108 -4.34 -13.07 -3.50
C LEU A 108 -5.21 -12.50 -2.36
N GLU A 109 -6.53 -12.38 -2.58
CA GLU A 109 -7.47 -11.90 -1.55
C GLU A 109 -7.46 -12.79 -0.30
N LEU A 110 -7.38 -14.12 -0.47
CA LEU A 110 -7.25 -15.06 0.66
C LEU A 110 -5.90 -14.91 1.38
N ALA A 111 -4.81 -14.67 0.66
CA ALA A 111 -3.50 -14.41 1.26
C ALA A 111 -3.52 -13.11 2.07
N GLU A 112 -4.07 -12.01 1.54
CA GLU A 112 -4.20 -10.73 2.24
C GLU A 112 -5.03 -10.85 3.53
N LEU A 113 -6.14 -11.59 3.48
CA LEU A 113 -6.94 -11.89 4.67
C LEU A 113 -6.15 -12.71 5.70
N SER A 114 -5.40 -13.72 5.26
CA SER A 114 -4.53 -14.53 6.13
C SER A 114 -3.49 -13.65 6.83
N GLU A 115 -2.85 -12.76 6.08
CA GLU A 115 -1.84 -11.83 6.57
C GLU A 115 -2.40 -10.82 7.58
N ALA A 116 -3.64 -10.37 7.38
CA ALA A 116 -4.37 -9.53 8.34
C ALA A 116 -4.75 -10.29 9.63
N GLY A 117 -4.42 -11.58 9.75
CA GLY A 117 -4.79 -12.45 10.86
C GLY A 117 -6.27 -12.80 10.87
N TYR A 118 -6.94 -12.69 9.71
CA TYR A 118 -8.34 -13.00 9.55
C TYR A 118 -8.56 -14.52 9.47
N ASP A 119 -9.61 -15.02 10.14
CA ASP A 119 -9.94 -16.45 10.09
C ASP A 119 -10.54 -16.81 8.72
N LEU A 120 -9.71 -17.40 7.86
CA LEU A 120 -10.10 -17.76 6.50
C LEU A 120 -11.23 -18.78 6.44
N ALA A 121 -11.47 -19.56 7.49
CA ALA A 121 -12.60 -20.48 7.55
C ALA A 121 -13.96 -19.74 7.48
N LEU A 122 -13.98 -18.43 7.75
CA LEU A 122 -15.17 -17.58 7.68
C LEU A 122 -15.47 -17.02 6.28
N THR A 123 -14.54 -17.14 5.33
CA THR A 123 -14.71 -16.69 3.93
C THR A 123 -15.68 -17.57 3.15
N GLY A 124 -15.85 -18.82 3.59
CA GLY A 124 -16.76 -19.78 3.00
C GLY A 124 -16.08 -20.83 2.12
N PHE A 125 -14.77 -20.74 1.90
CA PHE A 125 -13.93 -21.82 1.36
C PHE A 125 -13.64 -22.87 2.43
N ASP A 126 -13.42 -24.12 2.03
CA ASP A 126 -12.92 -25.15 2.96
C ASP A 126 -11.40 -25.12 3.09
N ASP A 127 -10.88 -25.74 4.15
CA ASP A 127 -9.45 -25.69 4.49
C ASP A 127 -8.56 -26.27 3.37
N ALA A 128 -9.04 -27.27 2.64
CA ALA A 128 -8.30 -27.89 1.53
C ALA A 128 -8.37 -27.05 0.25
N GLU A 129 -9.44 -26.29 0.04
CA GLU A 129 -9.52 -25.26 -1.00
C GLU A 129 -8.55 -24.11 -0.69
N ILE A 130 -8.56 -23.62 0.56
CA ILE A 130 -7.66 -22.55 1.01
C ILE A 130 -6.20 -22.98 0.88
N GLU A 131 -5.85 -24.19 1.35
CA GLU A 131 -4.47 -24.70 1.26
C GLU A 131 -3.99 -24.82 -0.19
N ARG A 132 -4.83 -25.32 -1.11
CA ARG A 132 -4.47 -25.39 -2.54
C ARG A 132 -4.31 -24.00 -3.16
N LEU A 133 -5.26 -23.10 -2.93
CA LEU A 133 -5.23 -21.74 -3.46
C LEU A 133 -4.00 -20.98 -2.98
N LEU A 134 -3.56 -21.22 -1.73
CA LEU A 134 -2.33 -20.63 -1.19
C LEU A 134 -1.06 -21.36 -1.65
N ALA A 135 -1.10 -22.67 -1.89
CA ALA A 135 0.05 -23.46 -2.34
C ALA A 135 0.50 -23.10 -3.78
N ASP A 136 -0.43 -22.74 -4.66
CA ASP A 136 -0.10 -22.33 -6.04
C ASP A 136 0.67 -21.00 -6.09
N ILE A 137 0.69 -20.21 -4.99
CA ILE A 137 1.55 -19.03 -4.83
C ILE A 137 2.98 -19.43 -4.40
N GLU A 138 3.15 -20.62 -3.82
CA GLU A 138 4.43 -21.09 -3.25
C GLU A 138 5.28 -21.93 -4.23
N GLU A 139 4.71 -22.49 -5.31
CA GLU A 139 5.40 -23.38 -6.28
C GLU A 139 5.72 -22.72 -7.64
N GLU A 140 6.64 -21.75 -7.71
CA GLU A 140 7.43 -21.54 -8.95
C GLU A 140 8.76 -22.31 -8.84
N PRO A 141 9.10 -23.19 -9.81
CA PRO A 141 10.24 -24.09 -9.68
C PRO A 141 11.57 -23.37 -9.91
N VAL A 142 12.39 -23.31 -8.86
CA VAL A 142 13.80 -22.91 -8.94
C VAL A 142 14.56 -24.02 -9.66
N ALA A 143 15.03 -23.76 -10.89
CA ALA A 143 15.88 -24.69 -11.62
C ALA A 143 17.22 -24.86 -10.89
N GLU A 144 17.49 -26.09 -10.43
CA GLU A 144 18.79 -26.51 -9.93
C GLU A 144 19.80 -26.58 -11.08
N ASP A 145 20.80 -25.70 -11.10
CA ASP A 145 22.00 -25.89 -11.91
C ASP A 145 23.23 -26.01 -11.00
N GLU A 146 23.72 -27.24 -10.86
CA GLU A 146 25.02 -27.55 -10.26
C GLU A 146 26.14 -27.13 -11.22
N ALA A 147 26.74 -25.96 -11.00
CA ALA A 147 28.07 -25.64 -11.51
C ALA A 147 28.88 -24.83 -10.49
N ALA A 148 30.00 -25.41 -10.07
CA ALA A 148 30.90 -24.86 -9.08
C ALA A 148 31.75 -23.69 -9.60
N VAL A 149 32.03 -22.75 -8.67
CA VAL A 149 33.14 -21.78 -8.64
C VAL A 149 33.04 -20.55 -9.56
N SER A 150 32.58 -19.43 -9.01
CA SER A 150 33.37 -18.21 -8.74
C SER A 150 32.44 -17.13 -8.17
N GLY A 151 33.01 -16.13 -7.50
CA GLY A 151 32.32 -15.20 -6.61
C GLY A 151 31.31 -14.25 -7.27
N GLU A 152 30.70 -13.44 -6.41
CA GLU A 152 29.62 -12.48 -6.64
C GLU A 152 28.21 -13.11 -6.50
N SER A 153 27.70 -13.08 -5.26
CA SER A 153 26.25 -13.05 -5.05
C SER A 153 25.75 -11.68 -5.50
N SER A 154 25.43 -11.58 -6.79
CA SER A 154 24.48 -10.57 -7.27
C SER A 154 23.09 -11.06 -6.90
N ASP A 155 22.42 -10.36 -5.99
CA ASP A 155 20.98 -10.50 -5.77
C ASP A 155 20.26 -10.09 -7.07
N ALA A 156 19.92 -11.07 -7.91
CA ALA A 156 19.08 -10.99 -9.10
C ALA A 156 18.26 -12.30 -9.08
N ASP A 157 16.93 -12.33 -9.19
CA ASP A 157 16.05 -11.62 -10.09
C ASP A 157 14.64 -11.44 -9.49
N GLU A 158 14.01 -10.30 -9.78
CA GLU A 158 12.58 -10.10 -10.06
C GLU A 158 12.41 -8.58 -10.21
N ASP A 159 12.97 -7.99 -11.27
CA ASP A 159 12.99 -6.52 -11.51
C ASP A 159 12.85 -6.19 -13.01
N ASP A 160 11.79 -6.67 -13.66
CA ASP A 160 11.46 -6.24 -15.02
C ASP A 160 10.15 -5.42 -15.04
N ILE A 161 10.27 -4.11 -14.76
CA ILE A 161 9.50 -3.15 -15.57
C ILE A 161 10.28 -3.07 -16.85
N THR A 162 9.72 -3.48 -17.99
CA THR A 162 10.39 -3.17 -19.27
C THR A 162 10.08 -1.71 -19.61
N PRO A 163 11.00 -0.74 -19.37
CA PRO A 163 10.79 0.63 -19.79
C PRO A 163 10.48 0.68 -21.29
N PRO A 164 9.69 1.65 -21.77
CA PRO A 164 9.50 1.81 -23.20
C PRO A 164 10.85 1.97 -23.88
N THR A 165 11.07 1.21 -24.95
CA THR A 165 12.32 1.24 -25.72
C THR A 165 12.59 2.62 -26.33
N VAL A 166 11.53 3.41 -26.57
CA VAL A 166 11.60 4.80 -26.99
C VAL A 166 10.81 5.68 -26.02
N ALA A 167 11.50 6.58 -25.32
CA ALA A 167 10.87 7.53 -24.42
C ALA A 167 10.19 8.68 -25.18
N VAL A 168 8.98 9.02 -24.77
CA VAL A 168 8.29 10.28 -25.10
C VAL A 168 9.03 11.43 -24.44
N THR A 169 9.31 11.33 -23.14
CA THR A 169 10.04 12.35 -22.38
C THR A 169 11.46 12.53 -22.89
N ARG A 170 11.97 13.76 -22.80
CA ARG A 170 13.35 14.13 -23.12
C ARG A 170 14.01 14.82 -21.92
N PRO A 171 15.35 14.75 -21.77
CA PRO A 171 16.07 15.52 -20.76
C PRO A 171 15.71 17.01 -20.80
N GLY A 172 15.43 17.59 -19.65
CA GLY A 172 14.98 18.97 -19.46
C GLY A 172 13.46 19.15 -19.48
N ASP A 173 12.68 18.17 -19.93
CA ASP A 173 11.22 18.24 -19.83
C ASP A 173 10.79 18.31 -18.35
N LEU A 174 9.78 19.15 -18.10
CA LEU A 174 9.14 19.28 -16.80
C LEU A 174 7.65 19.02 -16.98
N TRP A 175 7.16 18.01 -16.30
CA TRP A 175 5.76 17.61 -16.30
C TRP A 175 5.05 18.15 -15.05
N LEU A 176 3.88 18.73 -15.25
CA LEU A 176 2.97 19.16 -14.20
C LEU A 176 1.87 18.11 -14.06
N LEU A 177 1.71 17.55 -12.86
CA LEU A 177 0.73 16.53 -12.53
C LEU A 177 -0.15 17.08 -11.41
N GLY A 178 -1.17 17.87 -11.74
CA GLY A 178 -1.89 18.67 -10.74
C GLY A 178 -0.94 19.61 -10.00
N GLU A 179 -0.89 19.51 -8.67
CA GLU A 179 0.03 20.30 -7.82
C GLU A 179 1.47 19.75 -7.81
N HIS A 180 1.72 18.59 -8.43
CA HIS A 180 3.03 17.94 -8.46
C HIS A 180 3.85 18.36 -9.68
N ARG A 181 5.17 18.25 -9.56
CA ARG A 181 6.12 18.57 -10.63
C ARG A 181 7.15 17.45 -10.74
N LEU A 182 7.38 16.94 -11.95
CA LEU A 182 8.37 15.90 -12.25
C LEU A 182 9.26 16.39 -13.40
N ILE A 183 10.56 16.57 -13.14
CA ILE A 183 11.54 16.97 -14.16
C ILE A 183 12.41 15.78 -14.58
N CYS A 184 12.66 15.66 -15.89
CA CYS A 184 13.65 14.74 -16.42
C CYS A 184 15.04 15.41 -16.36
N ALA A 185 15.83 15.13 -15.33
CA ALA A 185 17.12 15.79 -15.11
C ALA A 185 18.02 14.99 -14.15
N ASP A 186 19.28 15.41 -14.07
CA ASP A 186 20.21 14.91 -13.06
C ASP A 186 19.97 15.62 -11.72
N SER A 187 19.72 14.88 -10.65
CA SER A 187 19.49 15.46 -9.31
C SER A 187 20.73 16.10 -8.68
N ARG A 188 21.91 15.91 -9.29
CA ARG A 188 23.15 16.64 -8.96
C ARG A 188 23.18 18.04 -9.57
N ASP A 189 22.34 18.33 -10.57
CA ASP A 189 22.28 19.64 -11.20
C ASP A 189 21.45 20.63 -10.36
N ALA A 190 22.14 21.57 -9.72
CA ALA A 190 21.52 22.62 -8.92
C ALA A 190 20.56 23.52 -9.74
N ALA A 191 20.79 23.70 -11.05
CA ALA A 191 19.89 24.49 -11.89
C ALA A 191 18.56 23.75 -12.13
N ALA A 192 18.61 22.43 -12.33
CA ALA A 192 17.42 21.59 -12.43
C ALA A 192 16.61 21.62 -11.13
N VAL A 193 17.27 21.51 -9.97
CA VAL A 193 16.64 21.62 -8.65
C VAL A 193 15.94 22.98 -8.46
N VAL A 194 16.59 24.08 -8.83
CA VAL A 194 16.01 25.44 -8.75
C VAL A 194 14.79 25.57 -9.68
N ARG A 195 14.90 25.08 -10.92
CA ARG A 195 13.78 25.10 -11.88
C ARG A 195 12.59 24.30 -11.36
N LEU A 196 12.84 23.12 -10.80
CA LEU A 196 11.81 22.24 -10.26
C LEU A 196 11.07 22.85 -9.07
N LEU A 197 11.71 23.70 -8.27
CA LEU A 197 11.09 24.30 -7.09
C LEU A 197 10.42 25.66 -7.34
N GLU A 198 10.74 26.38 -8.41
CA GLU A 198 10.17 27.72 -8.69
C GLU A 198 10.29 28.71 -7.51
N GLY A 199 11.37 28.62 -6.74
CA GLY A 199 11.62 29.49 -5.59
C GLY A 199 11.01 29.03 -4.27
N ASP A 200 10.19 27.98 -4.28
CA ASP A 200 9.75 27.30 -3.06
C ASP A 200 10.89 26.50 -2.41
N ARG A 201 10.63 26.05 -1.17
CA ARG A 201 11.51 25.13 -0.45
C ARG A 201 10.72 24.01 0.20
N ALA A 202 11.24 22.79 0.11
CA ALA A 202 10.61 21.61 0.64
C ALA A 202 10.75 21.49 2.16
N HIS A 203 9.69 20.95 2.78
CA HIS A 203 9.58 20.66 4.21
C HIS A 203 10.09 19.26 4.53
N LEU A 204 10.02 18.37 3.54
CA LEU A 204 10.48 17.00 3.62
C LEU A 204 11.22 16.60 2.35
N LEU A 205 12.34 15.92 2.51
CA LEU A 205 12.93 15.08 1.48
C LEU A 205 12.70 13.64 1.92
N PHE A 206 12.02 12.85 1.10
CA PHE A 206 11.94 11.40 1.27
C PHE A 206 12.42 10.76 -0.02
N THR A 207 13.30 9.77 0.06
CA THR A 207 13.86 9.12 -1.13
C THR A 207 14.42 7.73 -0.85
N SER A 208 14.55 6.94 -1.91
CA SER A 208 15.23 5.64 -1.92
C SER A 208 16.24 5.64 -3.08
N PRO A 209 17.48 6.07 -2.85
CA PRO A 209 18.51 6.13 -3.88
C PRO A 209 18.85 4.74 -4.41
N PRO A 210 19.47 4.65 -5.59
CA PRO A 210 20.01 3.39 -6.08
C PRO A 210 21.05 2.81 -5.10
N TYR A 211 20.92 1.54 -4.75
CA TYR A 211 21.84 0.85 -3.83
C TYR A 211 23.17 0.52 -4.52
N ALA A 212 24.28 0.62 -3.77
CA ALA A 212 25.65 0.51 -4.27
C ALA A 212 25.90 -0.79 -5.05
N ASN A 213 25.86 -0.70 -6.39
CA ASN A 213 26.14 -1.80 -7.34
C ASN A 213 25.33 -3.08 -7.17
N GLN A 214 24.10 -3.00 -6.66
CA GLN A 214 23.16 -4.14 -6.69
C GLN A 214 22.39 -4.24 -8.02
N ARG A 215 22.41 -3.22 -8.88
CA ARG A 215 21.66 -3.21 -10.15
C ARG A 215 22.44 -2.60 -11.31
N ASP A 216 22.29 -3.19 -12.49
CA ASP A 216 22.66 -2.59 -13.77
C ASP A 216 21.66 -1.49 -14.13
N TYR A 217 21.85 -0.30 -13.54
CA TYR A 217 21.17 0.89 -14.03
C TYR A 217 21.65 1.20 -15.46
N THR A 218 20.81 1.86 -16.26
CA THR A 218 21.09 2.27 -17.65
C THR A 218 22.41 3.06 -17.83
N THR A 219 23.05 3.48 -16.75
CA THR A 219 24.33 4.21 -16.69
C THR A 219 25.57 3.35 -16.42
N GLY A 220 25.47 2.02 -16.30
CA GLY A 220 26.64 1.13 -16.15
C GLY A 220 27.21 1.03 -14.73
N GLY A 221 26.32 0.94 -13.73
CA GLY A 221 26.68 0.81 -12.31
C GLY A 221 27.05 2.13 -11.61
N ILE A 222 27.10 2.11 -10.29
CA ILE A 222 27.50 3.25 -9.44
C ILE A 222 28.85 2.92 -8.82
N SER A 223 29.92 3.36 -9.47
CA SER A 223 31.30 3.11 -9.01
C SER A 223 31.68 3.89 -7.75
N ASP A 224 31.07 5.06 -7.52
CA ASP A 224 31.30 5.91 -6.34
C ASP A 224 29.96 6.41 -5.78
N TRP A 225 29.38 5.60 -4.89
CA TRP A 225 28.08 5.88 -4.28
C TRP A 225 28.13 7.09 -3.33
N ASP A 226 29.25 7.26 -2.61
CA ASP A 226 29.45 8.41 -1.73
C ASP A 226 29.47 9.72 -2.52
N ALA A 227 30.24 9.79 -3.61
CA ALA A 227 30.30 11.00 -4.43
C ALA A 227 28.92 11.35 -5.05
N LEU A 228 28.15 10.34 -5.47
CA LEU A 228 26.78 10.53 -5.94
C LEU A 228 25.92 11.17 -4.86
N MET A 229 25.87 10.55 -3.68
CA MET A 229 25.00 11.00 -2.58
C MET A 229 25.44 12.36 -2.03
N GLN A 230 26.73 12.63 -1.91
CA GLN A 230 27.24 13.94 -1.51
C GLN A 230 26.87 15.03 -2.53
N SER A 231 26.92 14.72 -3.83
CA SER A 231 26.54 15.68 -4.88
C SER A 231 25.04 15.98 -4.86
N VAL A 232 24.21 14.94 -4.79
CA VAL A 232 22.75 15.08 -4.72
C VAL A 232 22.31 15.84 -3.48
N PHE A 233 22.82 15.45 -2.30
CA PHE A 233 22.48 16.15 -1.06
C PHE A 233 23.11 17.55 -0.99
N GLY A 234 24.20 17.79 -1.70
CA GLY A 234 24.78 19.12 -1.92
C GLY A 234 23.83 20.03 -2.70
N ALA A 235 23.28 19.54 -3.82
CA ALA A 235 22.28 20.26 -4.61
C ALA A 235 20.96 20.44 -3.84
N ALA A 236 20.53 19.43 -3.09
CA ALA A 236 19.30 19.46 -2.29
C ALA A 236 19.34 20.47 -1.12
N GLN A 237 20.51 20.99 -0.72
CA GLN A 237 20.58 21.95 0.39
C GLN A 237 19.84 23.25 0.07
N THR A 238 19.85 23.70 -1.19
CA THR A 238 19.12 24.91 -1.63
C THR A 238 17.63 24.64 -1.76
N ALA A 239 17.26 23.39 -2.06
CA ALA A 239 15.89 22.92 -2.16
C ALA A 239 15.13 22.90 -0.82
N MET A 240 15.87 22.71 0.26
CA MET A 240 15.29 22.40 1.56
C MET A 240 15.19 23.64 2.45
N ARG A 241 14.15 23.66 3.28
CA ARG A 241 14.01 24.63 4.36
C ARG A 241 15.03 24.35 5.47
N GLU A 242 15.30 25.36 6.30
CA GLU A 242 16.19 25.19 7.46
C GLU A 242 15.60 24.24 8.52
N ASP A 243 14.27 24.21 8.64
CA ASP A 243 13.50 23.28 9.46
C ASP A 243 13.04 22.03 8.71
N GLY A 244 13.50 21.85 7.47
CA GLY A 244 13.18 20.68 6.65
C GLY A 244 13.81 19.40 7.23
N GLN A 245 13.09 18.30 7.06
CA GLN A 245 13.54 16.95 7.45
C GLN A 245 13.97 16.16 6.20
N MET A 246 15.01 15.34 6.30
CA MET A 246 15.50 14.50 5.20
C MET A 246 15.52 13.04 5.63
N LEU A 247 14.81 12.19 4.91
CA LEU A 247 14.70 10.76 5.18
C LEU A 247 15.12 9.96 3.95
N VAL A 248 15.99 8.98 4.17
CA VAL A 248 16.59 8.19 3.09
C VAL A 248 16.46 6.71 3.43
N ASN A 249 15.70 5.98 2.62
CA ASN A 249 15.57 4.55 2.70
C ASN A 249 16.75 3.87 1.99
N LEU A 250 17.41 2.94 2.69
CA LEU A 250 18.54 2.17 2.18
C LEU A 250 18.47 0.71 2.66
N GLY A 251 18.68 -0.21 1.72
CA GLY A 251 18.81 -1.64 1.99
C GLY A 251 20.24 -2.02 2.38
N LEU A 252 20.36 -3.09 3.19
CA LEU A 252 21.65 -3.64 3.57
C LEU A 252 22.28 -4.37 2.38
N VAL A 253 23.52 -4.01 2.05
CA VAL A 253 24.32 -4.75 1.07
C VAL A 253 25.18 -5.77 1.83
N HIS A 254 25.26 -6.98 1.30
CA HIS A 254 26.12 -8.03 1.83
C HIS A 254 26.95 -8.61 0.69
N ARG A 255 28.27 -8.67 0.89
CA ARG A 255 29.21 -9.18 -0.12
C ARG A 255 30.40 -9.80 0.61
N ASP A 256 30.95 -10.88 0.05
CA ASP A 256 32.15 -11.56 0.59
C ASP A 256 32.03 -11.98 2.08
N ASN A 257 30.84 -12.45 2.49
CA ASN A 257 30.53 -12.80 3.90
C ASN A 257 30.61 -11.64 4.89
N GLU A 258 30.47 -10.41 4.40
CA GLU A 258 30.50 -9.20 5.21
C GLU A 258 29.34 -8.26 4.85
N TRP A 259 28.71 -7.70 5.88
CA TRP A 259 27.72 -6.63 5.68
C TRP A 259 28.46 -5.34 5.36
N GLN A 260 28.00 -4.61 4.35
CA GLN A 260 28.70 -3.47 3.79
C GLN A 260 28.09 -2.15 4.30
N PRO A 261 28.79 -1.36 5.13
CA PRO A 261 28.34 -0.03 5.57
C PRO A 261 28.57 1.04 4.50
N TYR A 262 28.09 0.83 3.28
CA TYR A 262 28.39 1.70 2.13
C TYR A 262 27.89 3.15 2.28
N TRP A 263 27.06 3.43 3.28
CA TRP A 263 26.55 4.77 3.61
C TRP A 263 27.43 5.56 4.59
N ASP A 264 28.42 4.95 5.26
CA ASP A 264 29.13 5.60 6.37
C ASP A 264 29.84 6.90 5.96
N GLY A 265 30.46 6.93 4.77
CA GLY A 265 31.13 8.12 4.22
C GLY A 265 30.16 9.28 4.03
N TRP A 266 29.03 9.04 3.37
CA TRP A 266 27.95 10.01 3.20
C TRP A 266 27.34 10.47 4.53
N ILE A 267 27.09 9.56 5.48
CA ILE A 267 26.55 9.92 6.80
C ILE A 267 27.51 10.86 7.56
N GLU A 268 28.82 10.59 7.51
CA GLU A 268 29.80 11.47 8.12
C GLU A 268 29.91 12.81 7.37
N TRP A 269 29.86 12.78 6.03
CA TRP A 269 29.83 13.99 5.23
C TRP A 269 28.62 14.87 5.58
N MET A 270 27.42 14.30 5.76
CA MET A 270 26.21 15.03 6.17
C MET A 270 26.43 15.81 7.48
N ARG A 271 27.23 15.29 8.42
CA ARG A 271 27.63 16.00 9.65
C ARG A 271 28.45 17.24 9.35
N THR A 272 29.39 17.15 8.41
CA THR A 272 30.20 18.31 7.97
C THR A 272 29.35 19.40 7.32
N GLN A 273 28.21 19.02 6.72
CA GLN A 273 27.23 19.95 6.14
C GLN A 273 26.23 20.52 7.16
N GLY A 274 26.45 20.27 8.46
CA GLY A 274 25.63 20.80 9.55
C GLY A 274 24.35 20.02 9.83
N PHE A 275 24.13 18.86 9.21
CA PHE A 275 23.00 17.99 9.55
C PHE A 275 23.31 17.14 10.79
N ARG A 276 22.26 16.85 11.56
CA ARG A 276 22.30 15.88 12.66
C ARG A 276 21.77 14.54 12.19
N ARG A 277 22.38 13.46 12.65
CA ARG A 277 21.80 12.10 12.64
C ARG A 277 20.66 12.11 13.68
N PHE A 278 19.47 12.47 13.26
CA PHE A 278 18.36 12.77 14.16
C PHE A 278 17.55 11.53 14.52
N GLY A 279 17.28 10.67 13.53
CA GLY A 279 16.59 9.41 13.72
C GLY A 279 17.19 8.31 12.86
N TRP A 280 16.99 7.08 13.28
CA TRP A 280 17.28 5.88 12.51
C TRP A 280 16.11 4.93 12.73
N TYR A 281 15.36 4.70 11.67
CA TYR A 281 14.16 3.88 11.69
C TYR A 281 14.40 2.58 10.93
N VAL A 282 13.58 1.59 11.23
CA VAL A 282 13.55 0.31 10.53
C VAL A 282 12.24 0.24 9.77
N TRP A 283 12.30 -0.02 8.48
CA TRP A 283 11.15 -0.43 7.69
C TRP A 283 11.07 -1.95 7.75
N ASP A 284 10.05 -2.48 8.44
CA ASP A 284 9.69 -3.91 8.43
C ASP A 284 8.73 -4.16 7.25
N GLN A 285 9.12 -5.08 6.37
CA GLN A 285 8.43 -5.39 5.13
C GLN A 285 7.31 -6.40 5.29
N ALA A 286 7.03 -6.82 6.53
CA ALA A 286 5.97 -7.75 6.95
C ALA A 286 6.10 -9.19 6.43
N VAL A 287 6.71 -9.37 5.27
CA VAL A 287 6.91 -10.63 4.55
C VAL A 287 8.40 -10.87 4.36
N THR A 288 8.81 -12.12 4.55
CA THR A 288 10.18 -12.58 4.35
C THR A 288 10.25 -13.34 3.03
N VAL A 289 11.27 -13.10 2.21
CA VAL A 289 11.47 -13.88 0.99
C VAL A 289 12.03 -15.27 1.37
N PRO A 290 11.43 -16.39 0.94
CA PRO A 290 12.02 -17.72 1.12
C PRO A 290 13.39 -17.81 0.43
N GLY A 291 14.33 -18.53 1.01
CA GLY A 291 15.65 -18.73 0.40
C GLY A 291 16.71 -19.23 1.38
N ASP A 292 17.78 -19.81 0.83
CA ASP A 292 19.00 -20.14 1.57
C ASP A 292 19.91 -18.91 1.60
N TRP A 293 19.87 -18.15 2.70
CA TRP A 293 20.60 -16.88 2.86
C TRP A 293 22.09 -17.07 3.18
N ALA A 294 22.70 -18.15 2.68
CA ALA A 294 24.09 -18.54 2.91
C ALA A 294 24.45 -18.55 4.42
N GLY A 295 23.58 -19.15 5.24
CA GLY A 295 23.76 -19.23 6.69
C GLY A 295 23.39 -17.96 7.48
N ARG A 296 22.85 -16.92 6.83
CA ARG A 296 22.28 -15.74 7.49
C ARG A 296 20.80 -15.92 7.78
N LEU A 297 20.26 -15.03 8.62
CA LEU A 297 18.81 -14.87 8.75
C LEU A 297 18.27 -14.14 7.51
N ALA A 298 17.06 -14.52 7.11
CA ALA A 298 16.39 -13.91 5.98
C ALA A 298 16.17 -12.40 6.20
N PRO A 299 16.53 -11.53 5.24
CA PRO A 299 16.27 -10.10 5.32
C PRO A 299 14.77 -9.84 5.16
N ARG A 300 14.24 -9.03 6.07
CA ARG A 300 12.84 -8.56 6.08
C ARG A 300 12.75 -7.05 6.29
N HIS A 301 13.89 -6.38 6.43
CA HIS A 301 13.90 -4.98 6.81
C HIS A 301 14.94 -4.18 6.05
N GLU A 302 14.66 -2.88 5.95
CA GLU A 302 15.56 -1.87 5.47
C GLU A 302 15.65 -0.72 6.47
N PHE A 303 16.63 0.15 6.29
CA PHE A 303 16.83 1.29 7.16
C PHE A 303 16.27 2.56 6.54
N VAL A 304 15.79 3.46 7.39
CA VAL A 304 15.47 4.84 7.00
C VAL A 304 16.28 5.79 7.89
N PHE A 305 17.26 6.45 7.29
CA PHE A 305 18.12 7.41 7.96
C PHE A 305 17.48 8.79 7.93
N HIS A 306 17.34 9.43 9.10
CA HIS A 306 16.68 10.72 9.24
C HIS A 306 17.66 11.81 9.71
N PHE A 307 17.81 12.84 8.87
CA PHE A 307 18.64 14.00 9.10
C PHE A 307 17.83 15.28 9.28
N ASN A 308 18.31 16.18 10.15
CA ASN A 308 17.76 17.53 10.26
C ASN A 308 18.77 18.58 10.72
N ARG A 309 18.44 19.85 10.46
CA ARG A 309 19.15 21.04 10.98
C ARG A 309 18.41 21.73 12.12
N ARG A 310 17.08 21.62 12.15
CA ARG A 310 16.23 21.96 13.31
C ARG A 310 15.26 20.82 13.60
N SER A 311 14.99 20.58 14.88
CA SER A 311 14.03 19.56 15.28
C SER A 311 12.61 20.01 14.96
N ARG A 312 11.85 19.16 14.25
CA ARG A 312 10.41 19.28 14.08
C ARG A 312 9.74 18.22 14.95
N LYS A 313 8.60 18.57 15.56
CA LYS A 313 7.77 17.57 16.23
C LYS A 313 7.05 16.73 15.16
N PRO A 314 7.07 15.39 15.24
CA PRO A 314 6.28 14.58 14.34
C PRO A 314 4.78 14.75 14.62
N ASN A 315 3.98 14.67 13.57
CA ASN A 315 2.54 14.61 13.64
C ASN A 315 2.10 13.31 14.31
N LYS A 316 0.99 13.38 15.04
CA LYS A 316 0.40 12.21 15.69
C LYS A 316 -0.59 11.58 14.72
N ILE A 317 -0.15 10.54 14.02
CA ILE A 317 -0.91 9.93 12.92
C ILE A 317 -1.36 8.49 13.23
N VAL A 318 -0.87 7.90 14.32
CA VAL A 318 -1.28 6.53 14.71
C VAL A 318 -2.42 6.60 15.71
N PRO A 319 -3.59 5.98 15.45
CA PRO A 319 -4.68 5.94 16.41
C PRO A 319 -4.26 5.32 17.75
N CYS A 320 -4.72 5.91 18.84
CA CYS A 320 -4.53 5.35 20.17
C CYS A 320 -5.65 4.35 20.48
N LYS A 321 -5.28 3.10 20.80
CA LYS A 321 -6.22 2.06 21.26
C LYS A 321 -7.12 2.52 22.42
N TRP A 322 -6.61 3.42 23.27
CA TRP A 322 -7.28 3.91 24.48
C TRP A 322 -7.80 5.35 24.36
N ALA A 323 -7.93 5.88 23.14
CA ALA A 323 -8.44 7.23 22.89
C ALA A 323 -9.71 7.53 23.71
N GLY A 324 -9.74 8.67 24.41
CA GLY A 324 -10.89 9.08 25.22
C GLY A 324 -11.01 8.41 26.61
N HIS A 325 -10.21 7.39 26.91
CA HIS A 325 -10.17 6.81 28.25
C HIS A 325 -9.27 7.64 29.18
N GLU A 326 -9.74 7.86 30.41
CA GLU A 326 -8.95 8.41 31.53
C GLU A 326 -8.16 7.32 32.28
N THR A 327 -8.23 6.07 31.82
CA THR A 327 -7.68 4.90 32.53
C THR A 327 -6.17 4.76 32.31
N HIS A 328 -5.40 5.73 32.80
CA HIS A 328 -3.98 5.56 33.13
C HIS A 328 -3.78 5.05 34.57
N LEU A 329 -4.89 4.90 35.30
CA LEU A 329 -4.97 4.44 36.67
C LEU A 329 -5.70 3.10 36.70
N ARG A 330 -5.15 2.14 37.44
CA ARG A 330 -5.89 0.95 37.88
C ARG A 330 -7.05 1.39 38.80
N ALA A 331 -8.00 0.50 39.05
CA ALA A 331 -9.16 0.76 39.91
C ALA A 331 -8.79 1.22 41.35
N ASP A 332 -7.54 0.99 41.78
CA ASP A 332 -6.99 1.40 43.07
C ASP A 332 -6.27 2.78 43.03
N GLY A 333 -6.31 3.49 41.90
CA GLY A 333 -5.64 4.78 41.72
C GLY A 333 -4.13 4.67 41.46
N SER A 334 -3.57 3.48 41.25
CA SER A 334 -2.16 3.30 40.91
C SER A 334 -1.90 3.40 39.40
N SER A 335 -0.81 4.06 39.02
CA SER A 335 -0.36 4.19 37.63
C SER A 335 0.71 3.14 37.29
N THR A 336 0.71 2.61 36.06
CA THR A 336 1.80 1.80 35.49
C THR A 336 2.99 2.64 35.02
N ALA A 337 3.11 3.89 35.46
CA ALA A 337 4.14 4.82 35.06
C ALA A 337 5.56 4.25 35.13
N MET A 338 6.30 4.53 34.05
CA MET A 338 7.70 4.16 33.90
C MET A 338 8.51 4.83 35.02
N ARG A 339 9.27 4.02 35.76
CA ARG A 339 10.13 4.53 36.84
C ARG A 339 11.26 5.35 36.21
N SER A 340 11.49 6.55 36.72
CA SER A 340 12.70 7.30 36.39
C SER A 340 13.93 6.55 36.90
N LYS A 341 15.11 6.95 36.40
CA LYS A 341 16.41 6.40 36.82
C LYS A 341 16.64 6.49 38.34
N ASP A 342 15.97 7.43 39.01
CA ASP A 342 16.04 7.63 40.46
C ASP A 342 14.97 6.82 41.24
N GLY A 343 14.28 5.88 40.57
CA GLY A 343 13.23 5.06 41.16
C GLY A 343 11.90 5.79 41.43
N LYS A 344 11.80 7.08 41.10
CA LYS A 344 10.56 7.86 41.22
C LYS A 344 9.63 7.54 40.05
N VAL A 345 8.37 7.25 40.36
CA VAL A 345 7.34 7.08 39.34
C VAL A 345 6.99 8.46 38.79
N GLY A 346 7.38 8.74 37.54
CA GLY A 346 7.00 9.99 36.88
C GLY A 346 5.51 9.96 36.57
N ALA A 347 4.77 11.04 36.83
CA ALA A 347 3.40 11.14 36.35
C ALA A 347 3.41 11.03 34.81
N TRP A 348 2.58 10.15 34.23
CA TRP A 348 2.28 10.24 32.79
C TRP A 348 1.82 11.66 32.51
N ASN A 349 2.44 12.30 31.52
CA ASN A 349 2.18 13.70 31.20
C ASN A 349 0.67 13.94 31.10
N HIS A 350 0.17 14.89 31.90
CA HIS A 350 -1.22 15.32 32.04
C HIS A 350 -2.14 14.38 32.85
N ALA A 351 -1.89 14.28 34.17
CA ALA A 351 -2.88 13.73 35.10
C ALA A 351 -4.24 14.45 34.95
N GLY A 352 -5.32 13.68 34.77
CA GLY A 352 -6.69 14.19 34.62
C GLY A 352 -7.08 14.63 33.21
N GLN A 353 -6.30 14.28 32.18
CA GLN A 353 -6.73 14.45 30.78
C GLN A 353 -6.93 13.09 30.09
N PRO A 354 -7.97 12.95 29.23
CA PRO A 354 -8.20 11.73 28.49
C PRO A 354 -7.07 11.47 27.48
N THR A 355 -6.81 10.18 27.23
CA THR A 355 -5.83 9.76 26.22
C THR A 355 -6.16 10.39 24.87
N GLN A 356 -5.17 11.05 24.26
CA GLN A 356 -5.34 11.68 22.95
C GLN A 356 -5.71 10.65 21.87
N ALA A 357 -6.48 11.08 20.88
CA ALA A 357 -6.97 10.20 19.81
C ALA A 357 -5.85 9.56 18.97
N PHE A 358 -4.73 10.26 18.83
CA PHE A 358 -3.57 9.79 18.06
C PHE A 358 -2.27 9.94 18.86
N ARG A 359 -1.29 9.10 18.53
CA ARG A 359 0.07 9.11 19.07
C ARG A 359 1.10 9.32 17.96
N ILE A 360 2.31 9.65 18.39
CA ILE A 360 3.49 9.67 17.52
C ILE A 360 3.74 8.23 17.04
N PRO A 361 4.07 8.03 15.76
CA PRO A 361 4.41 6.70 15.25
C PRO A 361 5.62 6.06 15.93
N ASP A 362 5.69 4.73 15.84
CA ASP A 362 6.85 3.97 16.33
C ASP A 362 8.05 4.09 15.39
N SER A 363 9.24 3.75 15.90
CA SER A 363 10.49 3.77 15.13
C SER A 363 10.69 2.55 14.22
N VAL A 364 9.82 1.56 14.33
CA VAL A 364 9.70 0.43 13.40
C VAL A 364 8.42 0.66 12.61
N VAL A 365 8.56 0.80 11.30
CA VAL A 365 7.50 1.13 10.36
C VAL A 365 7.14 -0.15 9.64
N GLU A 366 5.98 -0.71 9.90
CA GLU A 366 5.50 -1.93 9.26
C GLU A 366 4.66 -1.55 8.03
N VAL A 367 5.19 -1.85 6.84
CA VAL A 367 4.50 -1.66 5.55
C VAL A 367 4.91 -2.79 4.64
N THR A 368 3.96 -3.63 4.22
CA THR A 368 4.22 -4.75 3.32
C THR A 368 4.76 -4.27 1.97
N ARG A 369 5.77 -4.95 1.41
CA ARG A 369 6.20 -4.73 0.03
C ARG A 369 5.02 -4.98 -0.92
N GLN A 370 4.82 -4.11 -1.90
CA GLN A 370 3.86 -4.38 -2.97
C GLN A 370 4.50 -5.41 -3.92
N ARG A 371 3.86 -6.57 -4.09
CA ARG A 371 4.14 -7.55 -5.16
C ARG A 371 2.87 -7.66 -6.00
N GLY A 372 2.95 -7.42 -7.30
CA GLY A 372 1.82 -7.58 -8.23
C GLY A 372 1.77 -6.57 -9.37
N ARG A 373 1.10 -6.97 -10.47
CA ARG A 373 0.83 -6.13 -11.66
C ARG A 373 -0.06 -4.94 -11.34
N ILE A 374 0.24 -3.78 -11.94
CA ILE A 374 -0.69 -2.63 -11.98
C ILE A 374 -1.34 -2.60 -13.37
N GLY A 375 -2.49 -3.27 -13.52
CA GLY A 375 -3.27 -3.25 -14.77
C GLY A 375 -2.64 -3.98 -15.96
N GLU A 376 -3.27 -3.86 -17.13
CA GLU A 376 -2.79 -4.48 -18.37
C GLU A 376 -1.41 -3.91 -18.78
N GLY A 377 -0.37 -4.73 -18.73
CA GLY A 377 0.90 -4.47 -19.44
C GLY A 377 1.96 -3.64 -18.71
N ILE A 378 1.83 -3.37 -17.41
CA ILE A 378 2.93 -2.80 -16.60
C ILE A 378 3.28 -3.76 -15.46
N ASP A 379 4.27 -4.61 -15.69
CA ASP A 379 4.97 -5.34 -14.64
C ASP A 379 5.76 -4.33 -13.81
N HIS A 380 5.59 -4.37 -12.48
CA HIS A 380 6.27 -3.44 -11.58
C HIS A 380 6.93 -4.16 -10.41
N PRO A 381 8.23 -4.46 -10.55
CA PRO A 381 9.04 -4.77 -9.39
C PRO A 381 10.02 -3.62 -9.08
N ALA A 382 10.28 -3.44 -7.80
CA ALA A 382 11.07 -2.36 -7.20
C ALA A 382 10.48 -0.95 -7.17
N VAL A 383 9.27 -0.83 -6.62
CA VAL A 383 8.93 0.33 -5.81
C VAL A 383 8.86 -0.04 -4.35
N PHE A 384 9.47 0.80 -3.50
CA PHE A 384 9.00 0.84 -2.13
C PHE A 384 7.50 1.15 -2.16
N PRO A 385 6.69 0.49 -1.32
CA PRO A 385 5.24 0.60 -1.35
C PRO A 385 4.81 2.03 -1.08
N VAL A 386 3.72 2.50 -1.70
CA VAL A 386 3.17 3.87 -1.49
C VAL A 386 2.95 4.19 -0.01
N GLY A 387 2.68 3.17 0.81
CA GLY A 387 2.52 3.30 2.26
C GLY A 387 3.76 3.85 2.99
N LEU A 388 4.97 3.52 2.53
CA LEU A 388 6.22 3.94 3.18
C LEU A 388 6.46 5.47 3.11
N PRO A 389 6.51 6.12 1.93
CA PRO A 389 6.63 7.56 1.84
C PRO A 389 5.41 8.24 2.46
N LYS A 390 4.19 7.69 2.29
CA LYS A 390 2.97 8.22 2.89
C LYS A 390 3.13 8.37 4.41
N PHE A 391 3.63 7.33 5.08
CA PHE A 391 3.87 7.35 6.52
C PHE A 391 4.77 8.52 6.94
N PHE A 392 5.91 8.69 6.27
CA PHE A 392 6.87 9.76 6.62
C PHE A 392 6.40 11.15 6.19
N ILE A 393 5.68 11.26 5.07
CA ILE A 393 5.01 12.48 4.63
C ILE A 393 4.00 12.92 5.70
N GLU A 394 3.09 12.06 6.13
CA GLU A 394 2.10 12.40 7.15
C GLU A 394 2.76 12.72 8.51
N ALA A 395 3.83 12.00 8.86
CA ALA A 395 4.54 12.20 10.13
C ALA A 395 5.32 13.53 10.19
N TYR A 396 5.88 14.01 9.08
CA TYR A 396 6.78 15.17 9.09
C TYR A 396 6.34 16.34 8.22
N THR A 397 5.15 16.29 7.64
CA THR A 397 4.56 17.41 6.90
C THR A 397 3.08 17.59 7.20
N ASP A 398 2.60 18.82 7.05
CA ASP A 398 1.18 19.17 7.07
C ASP A 398 0.63 19.26 5.63
N ALA A 399 -0.69 19.21 5.46
CA ALA A 399 -1.29 19.27 4.12
C ALA A 399 -0.90 20.57 3.39
N GLY A 400 -0.57 20.47 2.10
CA GLY A 400 -0.04 21.58 1.31
C GLY A 400 1.46 21.84 1.46
N GLU A 401 2.14 21.25 2.45
CA GLU A 401 3.60 21.35 2.56
C GLU A 401 4.30 20.51 1.49
N ILE A 402 5.42 21.04 0.97
CA ILE A 402 6.13 20.48 -0.18
C ILE A 402 7.08 19.34 0.23
N VAL A 403 7.05 18.26 -0.56
CA VAL A 403 7.96 17.11 -0.49
C VAL A 403 8.91 17.11 -1.70
N PHE A 404 10.20 16.89 -1.47
CA PHE A 404 11.21 16.77 -2.51
C PHE A 404 11.68 15.31 -2.66
N GLU A 405 11.74 14.82 -3.90
CA GLU A 405 12.12 13.45 -4.27
C GLU A 405 13.20 13.50 -5.38
N PRO A 406 14.49 13.32 -5.05
CA PRO A 406 15.59 13.39 -6.03
C PRO A 406 15.77 12.12 -6.89
N PHE A 407 15.09 11.01 -6.57
CA PHE A 407 15.20 9.73 -7.28
C PHE A 407 13.79 9.14 -7.51
N ALA A 408 13.02 9.77 -8.38
CA ALA A 408 11.59 9.49 -8.48
C ALA A 408 11.26 8.09 -9.02
N GLY A 409 12.11 7.53 -9.88
CA GLY A 409 11.86 6.25 -10.54
C GLY A 409 10.49 6.22 -11.21
N SER A 410 9.67 5.25 -10.81
CA SER A 410 8.29 5.07 -11.28
C SER A 410 7.24 5.91 -10.52
N GLY A 411 7.66 6.90 -9.72
CA GLY A 411 6.78 7.92 -9.17
C GLY A 411 6.00 7.56 -7.91
N THR A 412 6.44 6.61 -7.08
CA THR A 412 5.72 6.25 -5.83
C THR A 412 5.49 7.44 -4.92
N THR A 413 6.51 8.29 -4.72
CA THR A 413 6.39 9.47 -3.85
C THR A 413 5.36 10.47 -4.40
N LEU A 414 5.18 10.56 -5.74
CA LEU A 414 4.13 11.39 -6.36
C LEU A 414 2.73 10.91 -5.95
N LEU A 415 2.47 9.60 -6.03
CA LEU A 415 1.20 9.00 -5.61
C LEU A 415 0.96 9.18 -4.11
N ALA A 416 1.99 9.00 -3.28
CA ALA A 416 1.90 9.22 -1.84
C ALA A 416 1.59 10.69 -1.48
N GLY A 417 2.21 11.63 -2.19
CA GLY A 417 1.91 13.05 -2.09
C GLY A 417 0.46 13.35 -2.46
N GLN A 418 -0.03 12.77 -3.56
CA GLN A 418 -1.42 12.97 -4.01
C GLN A 418 -2.43 12.43 -2.98
N LEU A 419 -2.21 11.22 -2.45
CA LEU A 419 -3.07 10.62 -1.42
C LEU A 419 -3.12 11.44 -0.13
N THR A 420 -2.05 12.17 0.16
CA THR A 420 -1.92 12.98 1.37
C THR A 420 -2.19 14.46 1.14
N GLY A 421 -2.39 14.93 -0.09
CA GLY A 421 -2.53 16.35 -0.39
C GLY A 421 -1.26 17.17 -0.11
N ARG A 422 -0.08 16.59 -0.36
CA ARG A 422 1.22 17.27 -0.27
C ARG A 422 1.84 17.37 -1.66
N PRO A 423 2.11 18.60 -2.17
CA PRO A 423 2.77 18.77 -3.46
C PRO A 423 4.15 18.12 -3.45
N VAL A 424 4.46 17.35 -4.49
CA VAL A 424 5.75 16.67 -4.64
C VAL A 424 6.53 17.33 -5.77
N ARG A 425 7.82 17.48 -5.56
CA ARG A 425 8.81 18.02 -6.49
C ARG A 425 9.80 16.90 -6.75
N ALA A 426 9.69 16.25 -7.89
CA ALA A 426 10.39 15.01 -8.20
C ALA A 426 11.40 15.19 -9.34
N ILE A 427 12.54 14.53 -9.25
CA ILE A 427 13.56 14.43 -10.31
C ILE A 427 13.74 12.96 -10.69
N GLU A 428 13.78 12.67 -11.98
CA GLU A 428 14.21 11.38 -12.51
C GLU A 428 15.18 11.59 -13.67
N LEU A 429 16.28 10.83 -13.67
CA LEU A 429 17.35 10.96 -14.65
C LEU A 429 16.97 10.34 -15.99
N ALA A 430 16.37 9.14 -15.95
CA ALA A 430 16.09 8.34 -17.13
C ALA A 430 14.75 8.73 -17.75
N PRO A 431 14.71 9.22 -19.01
CA PRO A 431 13.46 9.63 -19.66
C PRO A 431 12.40 8.51 -19.71
N GLN A 432 12.82 7.26 -19.84
CA GLN A 432 11.93 6.11 -19.86
C GLN A 432 11.21 5.92 -18.51
N TYR A 433 11.90 6.13 -17.39
CA TYR A 433 11.30 6.03 -16.06
C TYR A 433 10.38 7.22 -15.76
N VAL A 434 10.68 8.41 -16.31
CA VAL A 434 9.71 9.52 -16.30
C VAL A 434 8.42 9.10 -16.98
N ASP A 435 8.49 8.51 -18.18
CA ASP A 435 7.29 8.03 -18.87
C ASP A 435 6.54 6.95 -18.06
N VAL A 436 7.25 6.03 -17.39
CA VAL A 436 6.65 5.05 -16.47
C VAL A 436 5.89 5.76 -15.35
N ALA A 437 6.49 6.75 -14.70
CA ALA A 437 5.85 7.53 -13.65
C ALA A 437 4.60 8.27 -14.15
N LEU A 438 4.63 8.83 -15.37
CA LEU A 438 3.50 9.52 -15.99
C LEU A 438 2.34 8.57 -16.34
N ARG A 439 2.64 7.39 -16.89
CA ARG A 439 1.63 6.36 -17.17
C ARG A 439 0.99 5.84 -15.88
N ARG A 440 1.82 5.52 -14.88
CA ARG A 440 1.34 5.10 -13.56
C ARG A 440 0.46 6.16 -12.90
N TRP A 441 0.83 7.43 -13.00
CA TRP A 441 -0.01 8.53 -12.55
C TRP A 441 -1.38 8.54 -13.24
N LEU A 442 -1.41 8.42 -14.58
CA LEU A 442 -2.66 8.40 -15.35
C LEU A 442 -3.57 7.23 -14.98
N GLN A 443 -3.02 6.06 -14.68
CA GLN A 443 -3.79 4.90 -14.22
C GLN A 443 -4.52 5.17 -12.90
N HIS A 444 -3.85 5.82 -11.93
CA HIS A 444 -4.44 6.14 -10.64
C HIS A 444 -5.29 7.43 -10.65
N HIS A 445 -4.99 8.36 -11.55
CA HIS A 445 -5.57 9.70 -11.60
C HIS A 445 -5.97 10.12 -13.02
N PRO A 446 -6.88 9.39 -13.70
CA PRO A 446 -7.23 9.63 -15.11
C PRO A 446 -7.84 11.02 -15.36
N GLY A 447 -8.41 11.65 -14.32
CA GLY A 447 -8.96 13.00 -14.40
C GLY A 447 -7.91 14.14 -14.35
N THR A 448 -6.63 13.82 -14.09
CA THR A 448 -5.55 14.82 -13.96
C THR A 448 -4.40 14.46 -14.91
N ALA A 449 -4.58 14.77 -16.20
CA ALA A 449 -3.58 14.47 -17.21
C ALA A 449 -2.28 15.26 -16.98
N PRO A 450 -1.11 14.61 -17.02
CA PRO A 450 0.17 15.32 -16.98
C PRO A 450 0.34 16.24 -18.18
N VAL A 451 0.80 17.47 -17.95
CA VAL A 451 1.06 18.46 -19.00
C VAL A 451 2.51 18.91 -19.00
N LEU A 452 3.07 19.09 -20.19
CA LEU A 452 4.43 19.58 -20.37
C LEU A 452 4.47 21.09 -20.12
N GLU A 453 5.27 21.51 -19.14
CA GLU A 453 5.49 22.92 -18.80
C GLU A 453 5.99 23.72 -20.02
N GLY A 454 5.56 24.98 -20.11
CA GLY A 454 5.80 25.85 -21.26
C GLY A 454 4.82 25.65 -22.42
N SER A 455 4.57 24.40 -22.84
CA SER A 455 3.65 24.13 -23.98
C SER A 455 2.19 23.89 -23.55
N GLY A 456 1.96 23.42 -22.34
CA GLY A 456 0.63 23.04 -21.82
C GLY A 456 0.02 21.77 -22.43
N ARG A 457 0.76 21.10 -23.33
CA ARG A 457 0.30 19.88 -24.00
C ARG A 457 0.35 18.68 -23.06
N THR A 458 -0.65 17.82 -23.15
CA THR A 458 -0.76 16.58 -22.40
C THR A 458 0.31 15.57 -22.81
N PHE A 459 0.60 14.60 -21.93
CA PHE A 459 1.52 13.50 -22.25
C PHE A 459 1.15 12.77 -23.54
N ALA A 460 -0.15 12.53 -23.78
CA ALA A 460 -0.64 11.89 -25.00
C ALA A 460 -0.38 12.73 -26.27
N GLU A 461 -0.60 14.04 -26.22
CA GLU A 461 -0.32 14.94 -27.36
C GLU A 461 1.18 15.01 -27.68
N VAL A 462 2.01 15.07 -26.64
CA VAL A 462 3.48 15.06 -26.80
C VAL A 462 3.96 13.70 -27.32
N ALA A 463 3.34 12.60 -26.89
CA ALA A 463 3.63 11.27 -27.41
C ALA A 463 3.29 11.18 -28.90
N ALA A 464 2.10 11.62 -29.30
CA ALA A 464 1.67 11.64 -30.71
C ALA A 464 2.62 12.49 -31.58
N GLU A 465 3.08 13.64 -31.08
CA GLU A 465 4.04 14.49 -31.78
C GLU A 465 5.43 13.84 -31.91
N ARG A 466 5.95 13.28 -30.81
CA ARG A 466 7.35 12.83 -30.75
C ARG A 466 7.57 11.43 -31.31
N LEU A 467 6.55 10.57 -31.25
CA LEU A 467 6.61 9.19 -31.73
C LEU A 467 5.92 9.00 -33.09
N GLY A 468 5.09 9.95 -33.54
CA GLY A 468 4.26 9.83 -34.74
C GLY A 468 3.01 8.95 -34.53
N GLU A 469 2.06 8.98 -35.47
CA GLU A 469 0.76 8.25 -35.43
C GLU A 469 0.86 6.71 -35.40
N THR A 470 2.05 6.11 -35.23
CA THR A 470 2.28 4.66 -35.36
C THR A 470 2.49 3.90 -34.06
N ALA A 471 2.28 4.51 -32.89
CA ALA A 471 2.35 3.78 -31.62
C ALA A 471 0.96 3.72 -30.97
N GLU A 472 0.29 2.57 -31.08
CA GLU A 472 -0.87 2.24 -30.24
C GLU A 472 -0.48 2.44 -28.77
N VAL A 473 -1.09 3.43 -28.14
CA VAL A 473 -1.05 3.59 -26.69
C VAL A 473 -2.07 2.58 -26.15
N THR A 474 -1.60 1.37 -25.82
CA THR A 474 -2.37 0.43 -25.01
C THR A 474 -2.68 1.07 -23.66
N ALA A 475 -3.96 1.04 -23.31
CA ALA A 475 -4.60 1.79 -22.22
C ALA A 475 -4.30 1.23 -20.83
#